data_AF-A0A821HJ83-F1
#
_entry.id   AF-A0A821HJ83-F1
#
_cell.length_a   1.000
_cell.length_b   1.000
_cell.length_c   1.000
_cell.angle_alpha   90.00
_cell.angle_beta   90.00
_cell.angle_gamma   90.00
#
_symmetry.space_group_name_H-M   'P 1'
#
loop_
_entity.id
_entity.type
_entity.pdbx_description
1 polymer ?
#
loop_
_entity_poly.entity_id
_entity_poly.type
_entity_poly.pdbx_seq_one_letter_code
_entity_poly.pdbx_strand_id
1 'polypeptide(L)'
;MSNTSVAEQAAASVVSESPAVIERWERDFSQTKTDGITYDYIIVGSGSAGAVLANRLSEQVDKRVLLIEAGGADTKDEIHMPAACGRCQLSEIDWQYKTVPQLYSHFGCVNQQSYWPRGKVLGGCSSINYMQYVRGDPHDYDNWQLPQWSFQEMLKYFKKLERADPNKIPRNEHFRNHDQDKGMMDVTMLEETNPTDRLFIEACEKNGFHETKDYNAEESLNGCVSISQISTKGGRRWSTASGYLLTAVKRENFDLLIHAHTCRVVFDEQKQVSGECQMRN
;
A
#
# COMPACT_ATOMS: atom_id res chain seq x y z
N MET A 1 25.30 39.63 -8.23
CA MET A 1 23.92 39.20 -8.57
C MET A 1 24.01 37.73 -8.93
N SER A 2 23.69 36.86 -7.99
CA SER A 2 23.86 35.41 -8.08
C SER A 2 22.71 34.80 -8.86
N ASN A 3 23.04 34.09 -9.94
CA ASN A 3 22.11 33.30 -10.74
C ASN A 3 21.68 32.04 -9.97
N THR A 4 20.64 32.17 -9.16
CA THR A 4 19.87 31.05 -8.65
C THR A 4 19.09 30.45 -9.82
N SER A 5 19.23 29.15 -10.05
CA SER A 5 18.69 28.51 -11.26
C SER A 5 17.16 28.46 -11.21
N VAL A 6 16.51 28.47 -12.38
CA VAL A 6 15.04 28.34 -12.52
C VAL A 6 14.50 27.07 -11.80
N ALA A 7 15.35 26.05 -11.59
CA ALA A 7 15.01 24.85 -10.83
C ALA A 7 14.85 25.11 -9.31
N GLU A 8 15.60 26.05 -8.73
CA GLU A 8 15.47 26.42 -7.31
C GLU A 8 14.22 27.27 -7.06
N GLN A 9 13.78 28.06 -8.04
CA GLN A 9 12.53 28.82 -7.96
C GLN A 9 11.29 27.93 -8.13
N ALA A 10 11.36 26.87 -8.96
CA ALA A 10 10.28 25.88 -9.08
C ALA A 10 10.16 24.98 -7.84
N ALA A 11 11.28 24.67 -7.18
CA ALA A 11 11.26 23.96 -5.90
C ALA A 11 10.67 24.82 -4.76
N ALA A 12 10.86 26.15 -4.81
CA ALA A 12 10.35 27.06 -3.79
C ALA A 12 8.85 27.39 -3.92
N SER A 13 8.25 27.28 -5.11
CA SER A 13 6.84 27.61 -5.33
C SER A 13 5.86 26.46 -5.07
N VAL A 14 6.35 25.23 -4.87
CA VAL A 14 5.54 24.05 -4.50
C VAL A 14 5.52 23.81 -2.98
N VAL A 15 6.28 24.58 -2.21
CA VAL A 15 6.19 24.60 -0.75
C VAL A 15 5.12 25.62 -0.32
N SER A 16 3.89 25.46 -0.83
CA SER A 16 2.74 26.04 -0.15
C SER A 16 2.53 25.20 1.10
N GLU A 17 2.81 25.79 2.25
CA GLU A 17 2.59 25.29 3.63
C GLU A 17 1.65 24.07 3.67
N SER A 18 2.24 22.87 3.59
CA SER A 18 1.51 21.64 3.83
C SER A 18 1.36 21.53 5.35
N PRO A 19 0.13 21.47 5.90
CA PRO A 19 -0.04 21.34 7.33
C PRO A 19 0.77 20.14 7.79
N ALA A 20 1.58 20.40 8.82
CA ALA A 20 2.56 19.49 9.35
C ALA A 20 1.97 18.08 9.48
N VAL A 21 2.80 17.12 9.10
CA VAL A 21 2.77 15.66 9.34
C VAL A 21 2.21 15.21 10.72
N ILE A 22 2.04 16.12 11.67
CA ILE A 22 1.47 15.89 13.00
C ILE A 22 -0.08 15.87 12.99
N GLU A 23 -0.78 16.42 11.99
CA GLU A 23 -2.26 16.45 12.00
C GLU A 23 -2.95 15.23 11.35
N ARG A 24 -2.20 14.30 10.74
CA ARG A 24 -2.83 13.18 10.01
C ARG A 24 -3.61 12.22 10.91
N TRP A 25 -3.13 12.01 12.13
CA TRP A 25 -3.70 11.10 13.10
C TRP A 25 -4.17 11.91 14.31
N GLU A 26 -5.48 11.92 14.56
CA GLU A 26 -6.10 12.78 15.58
C GLU A 26 -5.77 12.35 17.04
N ARG A 27 -5.12 11.19 17.22
CA ARG A 27 -4.86 10.56 18.53
C ARG A 27 -3.51 9.85 18.53
N ASP A 28 -2.88 9.78 19.70
CA ASP A 28 -1.69 8.95 19.93
C ASP A 28 -2.12 7.51 20.25
N PHE A 29 -1.97 6.63 19.26
CA PHE A 29 -2.32 5.21 19.36
C PHE A 29 -1.30 4.36 20.13
N SER A 30 -0.17 4.94 20.57
CA SER A 30 0.78 4.23 21.45
C SER A 30 0.21 4.04 22.86
N GLN A 31 -0.76 4.87 23.24
CA GLN A 31 -1.41 4.90 24.55
C GLN A 31 -2.80 4.21 24.54
N THR A 32 -3.14 3.48 23.48
CA THR A 32 -4.43 2.79 23.37
C THR A 32 -4.57 1.75 24.48
N LYS A 33 -5.54 1.97 25.37
CA LYS A 33 -5.83 1.05 26.48
C LYS A 33 -6.61 -0.15 25.97
N THR A 34 -6.05 -1.34 26.20
CA THR A 34 -6.67 -2.62 25.80
C THR A 34 -6.96 -3.53 27.01
N ASP A 35 -6.53 -3.14 28.21
CA ASP A 35 -6.68 -3.93 29.44
C ASP A 35 -8.15 -4.17 29.81
N GLY A 36 -8.50 -5.43 30.06
CA GLY A 36 -9.85 -5.84 30.44
C GLY A 36 -10.89 -5.73 29.31
N ILE A 37 -10.46 -5.41 28.09
CA ILE A 37 -11.33 -5.31 26.92
C ILE A 37 -11.33 -6.65 26.18
N THR A 38 -12.53 -7.16 25.88
CA THR A 38 -12.71 -8.31 24.99
C THR A 38 -12.98 -7.82 23.57
N TYR A 39 -12.34 -8.45 22.59
CA TYR A 39 -12.48 -8.14 21.18
C TYR A 39 -13.06 -9.34 20.43
N ASP A 40 -13.95 -9.08 19.48
CA ASP A 40 -14.40 -10.11 18.54
C ASP A 40 -13.30 -10.46 17.54
N TYR A 41 -12.48 -9.47 17.15
CA TYR A 41 -11.39 -9.65 16.21
C TYR A 41 -10.13 -8.95 16.70
N ILE A 42 -9.01 -9.67 16.66
CA ILE A 42 -7.67 -9.13 16.84
C ILE A 42 -6.91 -9.36 15.53
N ILE A 43 -6.47 -8.26 14.91
CA ILE A 43 -5.72 -8.28 13.66
C ILE A 43 -4.27 -7.95 13.97
N VAL A 44 -3.38 -8.88 13.60
CA VAL A 44 -1.94 -8.76 13.82
C VAL A 44 -1.30 -8.21 12.55
N GLY A 45 -0.84 -6.96 12.61
CA GLY A 45 -0.19 -6.24 11.52
C GLY A 45 -1.15 -5.34 10.74
N SER A 46 -0.80 -4.06 10.63
CA SER A 46 -1.56 -3.03 9.91
C SER A 46 -1.14 -2.87 8.44
N GLY A 47 -0.49 -3.90 7.88
CA GLY A 47 -0.09 -3.94 6.48
C GLY A 47 -1.28 -3.90 5.52
N SER A 48 -1.02 -4.09 4.22
CA SER A 48 -2.02 -3.94 3.16
C SER A 48 -3.32 -4.69 3.43
N ALA A 49 -3.25 -5.98 3.78
CA ALA A 49 -4.43 -6.79 4.08
C ALA A 49 -5.04 -6.46 5.45
N GLY A 50 -4.22 -6.27 6.48
CA GLY A 50 -4.70 -5.99 7.84
C GLY A 50 -5.49 -4.69 7.94
N ALA A 51 -5.05 -3.65 7.21
CA ALA A 51 -5.78 -2.39 7.10
C ALA A 51 -7.17 -2.56 6.46
N VAL A 52 -7.27 -3.38 5.41
CA VAL A 52 -8.55 -3.70 4.76
C VAL A 52 -9.47 -4.44 5.72
N LEU A 53 -8.97 -5.49 6.38
CA LEU A 53 -9.75 -6.27 7.35
C LEU A 53 -10.24 -5.41 8.51
N ALA A 54 -9.36 -4.59 9.09
CA ALA A 54 -9.69 -3.70 10.20
C ALA A 54 -10.84 -2.76 9.83
N ASN A 55 -10.76 -2.15 8.65
CA ASN A 55 -11.80 -1.25 8.18
C ASN A 55 -13.12 -1.97 7.90
N ARG A 56 -13.09 -3.17 7.28
CA ARG A 56 -14.33 -3.90 6.92
C ARG A 56 -15.00 -4.58 8.11
N LEU A 57 -14.23 -5.15 9.03
CA LEU A 57 -14.80 -5.80 10.22
C LEU A 57 -15.39 -4.77 11.18
N SER A 58 -14.77 -3.59 11.31
CA SER A 58 -15.31 -2.51 12.14
C SER A 58 -16.53 -1.79 11.56
N GLU A 59 -16.95 -2.07 10.31
CA GLU A 59 -18.25 -1.61 9.79
C GLU A 59 -19.43 -2.26 10.56
N GLN A 60 -19.22 -3.42 11.20
CA GLN A 60 -20.20 -4.08 12.05
C GLN A 60 -20.17 -3.46 13.45
N VAL A 61 -21.16 -2.62 13.76
CA VAL A 61 -21.22 -1.86 15.02
C VAL A 61 -21.33 -2.72 16.28
N ASP A 62 -21.78 -3.97 16.14
CA ASP A 62 -21.88 -4.97 17.21
C ASP A 62 -20.57 -5.74 17.44
N LYS A 63 -19.53 -5.49 16.63
CA LYS A 63 -18.22 -6.14 16.72
C LYS A 63 -17.16 -5.17 17.19
N ARG A 64 -16.35 -5.57 18.17
CA ARG A 64 -15.17 -4.81 18.62
C ARG A 64 -13.92 -5.36 17.96
N VAL A 65 -13.14 -4.48 17.33
CA VAL A 65 -11.96 -4.85 16.55
C VAL A 65 -10.72 -4.17 17.12
N LEU A 66 -9.66 -4.95 17.37
CA LEU A 66 -8.33 -4.47 17.70
C LEU A 66 -7.39 -4.69 16.52
N LEU A 67 -6.67 -3.65 16.09
CA LEU A 67 -5.55 -3.76 15.16
C LEU A 67 -4.24 -3.46 15.89
N ILE A 68 -3.26 -4.36 15.76
CA ILE A 68 -1.94 -4.25 16.41
C ILE A 68 -0.86 -4.07 15.34
N GLU A 69 -0.01 -3.06 15.48
CA GLU A 69 1.12 -2.78 14.58
C GLU A 69 2.44 -2.62 15.34
N ALA A 70 3.51 -3.25 14.85
CA ALA A 70 4.83 -3.17 15.44
C ALA A 70 5.53 -1.84 15.17
N GLY A 71 5.25 -1.23 14.02
CA GLY A 71 5.69 0.11 13.65
C GLY A 71 4.90 1.23 14.28
N GLY A 72 5.32 2.46 13.98
CA GLY A 72 4.61 3.68 14.38
C GLY A 72 3.63 4.17 13.32
N ALA A 73 3.10 5.37 13.54
CA ALA A 73 2.31 6.10 12.57
C ALA A 73 3.14 6.46 11.32
N ASP A 74 2.48 6.58 10.17
CA ASP A 74 3.10 6.87 8.88
C ASP A 74 3.33 8.38 8.67
N THR A 75 4.04 8.99 9.60
CA THR A 75 4.24 10.45 9.69
C THR A 75 5.32 10.93 8.73
N LYS A 76 6.43 10.22 8.61
CA LYS A 76 7.58 10.60 7.77
C LYS A 76 7.24 11.08 6.35
N ASP A 77 7.79 12.22 5.93
CA ASP A 77 7.55 12.79 4.59
C ASP A 77 7.95 11.85 3.44
N GLU A 78 9.00 11.03 3.62
CA GLU A 78 9.45 10.09 2.58
C GLU A 78 8.40 9.01 2.26
N ILE A 79 7.53 8.71 3.21
CA ILE A 79 6.39 7.81 2.99
C ILE A 79 5.45 8.45 1.98
N HIS A 80 5.16 9.74 2.11
CA HIS A 80 4.11 10.37 1.31
C HIS A 80 4.59 10.82 -0.06
N MET A 81 5.87 11.14 -0.19
CA MET A 81 6.47 11.63 -1.43
C MET A 81 6.92 10.45 -2.32
N PRO A 82 6.26 10.19 -3.47
CA PRO A 82 6.60 9.05 -4.34
C PRO A 82 8.09 8.98 -4.73
N ALA A 83 8.70 10.13 -5.02
CA ALA A 83 10.11 10.24 -5.40
C ALA A 83 11.09 9.84 -4.29
N ALA A 84 10.66 9.78 -3.02
CA ALA A 84 11.49 9.38 -1.88
C ALA A 84 11.30 7.93 -1.44
N CYS A 85 10.55 7.10 -2.18
CA CYS A 85 10.32 5.70 -1.83
C CYS A 85 11.60 4.91 -1.49
N GLY A 86 12.71 5.16 -2.21
CA GLY A 86 14.00 4.54 -1.92
C GLY A 86 14.59 4.89 -0.54
N ARG A 87 14.26 6.07 0.02
CA ARG A 87 14.71 6.49 1.36
C ARG A 87 13.96 5.78 2.49
N CYS A 88 12.81 5.17 2.21
CA CYS A 88 12.09 4.36 3.20
C CYS A 88 12.82 3.05 3.50
N GLN A 89 13.62 2.55 2.54
CA GLN A 89 14.38 1.32 2.70
C GLN A 89 15.55 1.51 3.64
N LEU A 90 15.90 0.46 4.39
CA LEU A 90 16.98 0.46 5.40
C LEU A 90 16.81 1.54 6.48
N SER A 91 15.62 2.10 6.62
CA SER A 91 15.26 3.06 7.66
C SER A 91 14.49 2.38 8.79
N GLU A 92 14.18 3.10 9.86
CA GLU A 92 13.44 2.60 11.03
C GLU A 92 11.99 2.20 10.72
N ILE A 93 11.39 2.68 9.62
CA ILE A 93 10.06 2.27 9.14
C ILE A 93 10.12 1.01 8.25
N ASP A 94 11.30 0.40 8.13
CA ASP A 94 11.52 -0.89 7.48
C ASP A 94 11.89 -1.94 8.55
N TRP A 95 11.54 -3.19 8.29
CA TRP A 95 12.04 -4.35 9.03
C TRP A 95 13.49 -4.67 8.68
N GLN A 96 13.96 -4.23 7.52
CA GLN A 96 15.33 -4.37 7.05
C GLN A 96 15.79 -5.82 6.90
N TYR A 97 14.89 -6.72 6.50
CA TYR A 97 15.23 -8.12 6.33
C TYR A 97 16.31 -8.30 5.26
N LYS A 98 17.21 -9.24 5.54
CA LYS A 98 18.18 -9.75 4.59
C LYS A 98 18.02 -11.25 4.50
N THR A 99 18.18 -11.79 3.31
CA THR A 99 18.30 -13.25 3.16
C THR A 99 19.57 -13.73 3.86
N VAL A 100 19.63 -15.02 4.15
CA VAL A 100 20.94 -15.68 4.33
C VAL A 100 21.76 -15.58 3.03
N PRO A 101 23.09 -15.77 3.06
CA PRO A 101 23.89 -15.85 1.84
C PRO A 101 23.32 -16.86 0.84
N GLN A 102 23.25 -16.49 -0.44
CA GLN A 102 22.61 -17.30 -1.48
C GLN A 102 23.65 -18.06 -2.30
N LEU A 103 23.51 -19.40 -2.38
CA LEU A 103 24.49 -20.27 -3.06
C LEU A 103 24.52 -20.09 -4.59
N TYR A 104 23.39 -19.75 -5.20
CA TYR A 104 23.20 -19.73 -6.66
C TYR A 104 22.75 -18.36 -7.21
N SER A 105 22.73 -17.32 -6.40
CA SER A 105 22.27 -15.98 -6.81
C SER A 105 22.94 -14.88 -5.98
N HIS A 106 22.67 -13.62 -6.32
CA HIS A 106 23.13 -12.45 -5.54
C HIS A 106 24.66 -12.35 -5.39
N PHE A 107 25.46 -12.90 -6.31
CA PHE A 107 26.93 -12.80 -6.30
C PHE A 107 27.45 -11.36 -6.35
N GLY A 108 26.65 -10.42 -6.88
CA GLY A 108 26.96 -8.98 -6.88
C GLY A 108 26.53 -8.23 -5.61
N CYS A 109 25.89 -8.91 -4.64
CA CYS A 109 25.46 -8.29 -3.39
C CYS A 109 26.52 -8.48 -2.29
N VAL A 110 26.59 -7.51 -1.37
CA VAL A 110 27.43 -7.63 -0.17
C VAL A 110 27.06 -8.90 0.58
N ASN A 111 28.04 -9.74 0.88
CA ASN A 111 27.89 -11.05 1.53
C ASN A 111 26.95 -12.04 0.82
N GLN A 112 26.65 -11.84 -0.47
CA GLN A 112 25.69 -12.63 -1.24
C GLN A 112 24.27 -12.64 -0.63
N GLN A 113 23.91 -11.58 0.08
CA GLN A 113 22.61 -11.44 0.73
C GLN A 113 21.73 -10.45 -0.04
N SER A 114 20.49 -10.86 -0.29
CA SER A 114 19.47 -10.00 -0.87
C SER A 114 18.80 -9.15 0.20
N TYR A 115 18.51 -7.89 -0.14
CA TYR A 115 17.79 -6.99 0.74
C TYR A 115 16.28 -7.06 0.47
N TRP A 116 15.48 -7.37 1.50
CA TRP A 116 14.04 -7.61 1.40
C TRP A 116 13.28 -6.59 2.24
N PRO A 117 13.03 -5.38 1.71
CA PRO A 117 12.31 -4.33 2.43
C PRO A 117 10.89 -4.78 2.78
N ARG A 118 10.50 -4.56 4.04
CA ARG A 118 9.15 -4.81 4.55
C ARG A 118 8.75 -3.66 5.47
N GLY A 119 7.63 -3.00 5.16
CA GLY A 119 7.19 -1.85 5.96
C GLY A 119 6.85 -2.26 7.39
N LYS A 120 7.40 -1.51 8.34
CA LYS A 120 7.18 -1.57 9.78
C LYS A 120 6.62 -0.21 10.23
N VAL A 121 5.41 0.08 9.79
CA VAL A 121 4.71 1.37 9.92
C VAL A 121 3.24 1.13 9.56
N LEU A 122 2.31 2.00 9.98
CA LEU A 122 0.91 1.93 9.55
C LEU A 122 0.81 1.83 8.02
N GLY A 123 0.02 0.87 7.53
CA GLY A 123 -0.12 0.53 6.10
C GLY A 123 0.95 -0.45 5.59
N GLY A 124 1.97 -0.74 6.40
CA GLY A 124 3.05 -1.70 6.13
C GLY A 124 3.73 -1.44 4.79
N CYS A 125 3.83 -2.48 3.96
CA CYS A 125 4.51 -2.38 2.67
C CYS A 125 3.84 -1.39 1.71
N SER A 126 2.54 -1.12 1.83
CA SER A 126 1.90 -0.11 0.97
C SER A 126 2.42 1.31 1.23
N SER A 127 2.95 1.56 2.42
CA SER A 127 3.53 2.85 2.82
C SER A 127 4.98 3.02 2.36
N ILE A 128 5.66 1.96 1.89
CA ILE A 128 7.07 2.02 1.45
C ILE A 128 7.31 1.50 0.03
N ASN A 129 6.29 0.99 -0.66
CA ASN A 129 6.42 0.40 -2.00
C ASN A 129 6.69 1.46 -3.11
N TYR A 130 6.69 1.03 -4.36
CA TYR A 130 6.87 1.90 -5.54
C TYR A 130 5.53 2.31 -6.21
N MET A 131 4.40 2.19 -5.49
CA MET A 131 3.05 2.61 -5.87
C MET A 131 2.44 1.97 -7.13
N GLN A 132 3.19 1.14 -7.85
CA GLN A 132 2.69 0.43 -9.04
C GLN A 132 1.37 -0.28 -8.74
N TYR A 133 0.35 0.02 -9.53
CA TYR A 133 -0.96 -0.59 -9.42
C TYR A 133 -1.16 -1.58 -10.57
N VAL A 134 -0.79 -2.84 -10.28
CA VAL A 134 -0.82 -3.94 -11.24
C VAL A 134 -1.63 -5.08 -10.65
N ARG A 135 -2.61 -5.58 -11.41
CA ARG A 135 -3.35 -6.80 -11.10
C ARG A 135 -2.62 -7.99 -11.70
N GLY A 136 -2.69 -9.13 -11.01
CA GLY A 136 -2.22 -10.40 -11.57
C GLY A 136 -3.01 -10.81 -12.81
N ASP A 137 -2.46 -11.75 -13.56
CA ASP A 137 -3.11 -12.30 -14.74
C ASP A 137 -4.35 -13.12 -14.38
N PRO A 138 -5.43 -13.15 -15.19
CA PRO A 138 -6.54 -14.06 -14.95
C PRO A 138 -6.13 -15.52 -14.69
N HIS A 139 -5.13 -16.03 -15.44
CA HIS A 139 -4.61 -17.38 -15.26
C HIS A 139 -3.94 -17.57 -13.90
N ASP A 140 -3.36 -16.55 -13.28
CA ASP A 140 -2.76 -16.67 -11.94
C ASP A 140 -3.80 -17.11 -10.91
N TYR A 141 -5.02 -16.59 -11.01
CA TYR A 141 -6.12 -16.89 -10.10
C TYR A 141 -6.85 -18.18 -10.48
N ASP A 142 -7.13 -18.37 -11.77
CA ASP A 142 -7.83 -19.56 -12.24
C ASP A 142 -7.01 -20.84 -12.03
N ASN A 143 -5.67 -20.74 -12.12
CA ASN A 143 -4.76 -21.85 -11.84
C ASN A 143 -4.69 -22.25 -10.36
N TRP A 144 -5.25 -21.46 -9.44
CA TRP A 144 -5.38 -21.91 -8.04
C TRP A 144 -6.38 -23.07 -7.90
N GLN A 145 -7.23 -23.32 -8.91
CA GLN A 145 -8.23 -24.39 -8.90
C GLN A 145 -9.19 -24.29 -7.70
N LEU A 146 -9.43 -23.06 -7.25
CA LEU A 146 -10.39 -22.71 -6.20
C LEU A 146 -11.45 -21.81 -6.84
N PRO A 147 -12.64 -22.34 -7.22
CA PRO A 147 -13.63 -21.58 -7.99
C PRO A 147 -14.04 -20.25 -7.34
N GLN A 148 -14.08 -20.20 -6.00
CA GLN A 148 -14.38 -19.00 -5.22
C GLN A 148 -13.26 -17.95 -5.23
N TRP A 149 -12.10 -18.29 -5.79
CA TRP A 149 -10.95 -17.41 -6.03
C TRP A 149 -10.58 -17.33 -7.51
N SER A 150 -11.47 -17.75 -8.43
CA SER A 150 -11.28 -17.53 -9.87
C SER A 150 -11.13 -16.03 -10.17
N PHE A 151 -10.53 -15.69 -11.32
CA PHE A 151 -10.36 -14.29 -11.71
C PHE A 151 -11.70 -13.56 -11.76
N GLN A 152 -12.76 -14.22 -12.23
CA GLN A 152 -14.11 -13.66 -12.26
C GLN A 152 -14.61 -13.26 -10.86
N GLU A 153 -14.34 -14.08 -9.84
CA GLU A 153 -14.68 -13.75 -8.45
C GLU A 153 -13.77 -12.64 -7.90
N MET A 154 -12.46 -12.71 -8.18
CA MET A 154 -11.49 -11.71 -7.74
C MET A 154 -11.72 -10.33 -8.36
N LEU A 155 -12.17 -10.27 -9.61
CA LEU A 155 -12.48 -9.02 -10.32
C LEU A 155 -13.53 -8.18 -9.57
N LYS A 156 -14.51 -8.84 -8.93
CA LYS A 156 -15.50 -8.16 -8.08
C LYS A 156 -14.82 -7.42 -6.92
N TYR A 157 -13.80 -8.03 -6.32
CA TYR A 157 -13.04 -7.44 -5.22
C TYR A 157 -12.02 -6.39 -5.71
N PHE A 158 -11.38 -6.57 -6.87
CA PHE A 158 -10.53 -5.54 -7.47
C PHE A 158 -11.31 -4.26 -7.76
N LYS A 159 -12.52 -4.38 -8.31
CA LYS A 159 -13.43 -3.24 -8.51
C LYS A 159 -13.88 -2.63 -7.18
N LYS A 160 -14.17 -3.46 -6.16
CA LYS A 160 -14.57 -2.97 -4.82
C LYS A 160 -13.43 -2.25 -4.08
N LEU A 161 -12.17 -2.58 -4.38
CA LEU A 161 -10.98 -2.00 -3.78
C LEU A 161 -10.71 -0.59 -4.31
N GLU A 162 -10.81 -0.41 -5.63
CA GLU A 162 -10.25 0.75 -6.32
C GLU A 162 -11.24 1.90 -6.55
N ARG A 163 -10.67 3.09 -6.72
CA ARG A 163 -11.23 4.29 -7.35
C ARG A 163 -10.30 4.69 -8.49
N ALA A 164 -10.57 4.19 -9.69
CA ALA A 164 -9.78 4.52 -10.88
C ALA A 164 -10.14 5.93 -11.38
N ASP A 165 -9.13 6.77 -11.56
CA ASP A 165 -9.28 8.15 -12.04
C ASP A 165 -9.92 8.17 -13.45
N PRO A 166 -11.16 8.68 -13.61
CA PRO A 166 -11.89 8.63 -14.87
C PRO A 166 -11.33 9.57 -15.94
N ASN A 167 -10.43 10.48 -15.57
CA ASN A 167 -9.80 11.40 -16.52
C ASN A 167 -8.51 10.82 -17.10
N LYS A 168 -7.88 9.87 -16.40
CA LYS A 168 -6.54 9.35 -16.76
C LYS A 168 -6.54 7.89 -17.18
N ILE A 169 -7.47 7.10 -16.63
CA ILE A 169 -7.60 5.67 -16.93
C ILE A 169 -8.84 5.49 -17.82
N PRO A 170 -8.72 4.81 -18.98
CA PRO A 170 -9.85 4.55 -19.86
C PRO A 170 -11.04 3.93 -19.12
N ARG A 171 -12.26 4.41 -19.43
CA ARG A 171 -13.48 3.85 -18.87
C ARG A 171 -13.72 2.44 -19.37
N ASN A 172 -13.73 1.47 -18.46
CA ASN A 172 -14.13 0.10 -18.73
C ASN A 172 -14.93 -0.45 -17.55
N GLU A 173 -16.26 -0.31 -17.58
CA GLU A 173 -17.12 -0.71 -16.45
C GLU A 173 -17.11 -2.22 -16.18
N HIS A 174 -16.66 -3.04 -17.14
CA HIS A 174 -16.52 -4.47 -16.91
C HIS A 174 -15.40 -4.74 -15.90
N PHE A 175 -14.24 -4.10 -16.09
CA PHE A 175 -13.04 -4.37 -15.29
C PHE A 175 -12.71 -3.33 -14.22
N ARG A 176 -13.22 -2.11 -14.36
CA ARG A 176 -12.84 -0.96 -13.54
C ARG A 176 -13.99 -0.45 -12.69
N ASN A 177 -13.61 0.17 -11.57
CA ASN A 177 -14.51 1.02 -10.81
C ASN A 177 -14.02 2.48 -10.90
N HIS A 178 -14.78 3.31 -11.62
CA HIS A 178 -14.54 4.75 -11.75
C HIS A 178 -15.41 5.61 -10.84
N ASP A 179 -16.28 4.98 -10.03
CA ASP A 179 -17.09 5.69 -9.05
C ASP A 179 -16.18 6.24 -7.95
N GLN A 180 -16.01 7.57 -7.93
CA GLN A 180 -15.09 8.24 -7.00
C GLN A 180 -15.58 8.21 -5.54
N ASP A 181 -16.82 7.78 -5.31
CA ASP A 181 -17.41 7.62 -3.98
C ASP A 181 -17.34 6.17 -3.48
N LYS A 182 -16.96 5.20 -4.35
CA LYS A 182 -16.90 3.78 -4.00
C LYS A 182 -15.50 3.21 -4.18
N GLY A 183 -15.05 2.44 -3.19
CA GLY A 183 -13.67 1.97 -3.13
C GLY A 183 -12.83 2.84 -2.21
N MET A 184 -11.62 2.38 -1.89
CA MET A 184 -10.76 3.01 -0.89
C MET A 184 -9.36 3.34 -1.42
N MET A 185 -8.96 2.69 -2.50
CA MET A 185 -7.65 2.91 -3.12
C MET A 185 -7.78 3.79 -4.35
N ASP A 186 -7.33 5.04 -4.26
CA ASP A 186 -7.20 5.92 -5.41
C ASP A 186 -6.11 5.37 -6.36
N VAL A 187 -6.47 5.23 -7.63
CA VAL A 187 -5.59 4.75 -8.71
C VAL A 187 -5.62 5.76 -9.83
N THR A 188 -4.45 6.20 -10.26
CA THR A 188 -4.29 7.20 -11.32
C THR A 188 -3.15 6.80 -12.25
N MET A 189 -2.91 7.57 -13.31
CA MET A 189 -1.78 7.40 -14.23
C MET A 189 -0.97 8.69 -14.30
N LEU A 190 0.34 8.58 -14.50
CA LEU A 190 1.20 9.74 -14.73
C LEU A 190 0.90 10.34 -16.11
N GLU A 191 0.62 11.64 -16.17
CA GLU A 191 0.42 12.36 -17.44
C GLU A 191 1.72 13.01 -17.92
N GLU A 192 2.50 13.57 -16.99
CA GLU A 192 3.82 14.14 -17.27
C GLU A 192 4.89 13.11 -16.92
N THR A 193 5.52 12.58 -17.96
CA THR A 193 6.53 11.55 -17.86
C THR A 193 7.85 12.06 -18.43
N ASN A 194 8.95 11.36 -18.14
CA ASN A 194 10.24 11.71 -18.74
C ASN A 194 10.14 11.48 -20.27
N PRO A 195 10.77 12.32 -21.12
CA PRO A 195 10.83 12.06 -22.57
C PRO A 195 11.33 10.64 -22.91
N THR A 196 12.16 10.06 -22.04
CA THR A 196 12.65 8.68 -22.16
C THR A 196 11.53 7.63 -22.08
N ASP A 197 10.44 7.91 -21.37
CA ASP A 197 9.31 6.97 -21.24
C ASP A 197 8.59 6.79 -22.59
N ARG A 198 8.39 7.88 -23.34
CA ARG A 198 7.85 7.81 -24.72
C ARG A 198 8.79 7.06 -25.65
N LEU A 199 10.10 7.33 -25.58
CA LEU A 199 11.10 6.62 -26.38
C LEU A 199 11.13 5.13 -26.06
N PHE A 200 10.95 4.76 -24.79
CA PHE A 200 10.86 3.35 -24.37
C PHE A 200 9.63 2.67 -24.98
N ILE A 201 8.46 3.30 -24.90
CA ILE A 201 7.23 2.77 -25.50
C ILE A 201 7.39 2.60 -27.01
N GLU A 202 7.90 3.60 -27.73
CA GLU A 202 8.14 3.52 -29.18
C GLU A 202 9.11 2.40 -29.55
N ALA A 203 10.16 2.19 -28.73
CA ALA A 203 11.09 1.10 -28.92
C ALA A 203 10.41 -0.26 -28.70
N CYS A 204 9.57 -0.39 -27.68
CA CYS A 204 8.76 -1.59 -27.45
C CYS A 204 7.82 -1.87 -28.64
N GLU A 205 7.13 -0.86 -29.16
CA GLU A 205 6.24 -1.02 -30.32
C GLU A 205 6.98 -1.53 -31.57
N LYS A 206 8.18 -1.01 -31.84
CA LYS A 206 9.04 -1.50 -32.92
C LYS A 206 9.50 -2.95 -32.74
N ASN A 207 9.40 -3.49 -31.54
CA ASN A 207 9.75 -4.87 -31.20
C ASN A 207 8.51 -5.77 -31.00
N GLY A 208 7.35 -5.35 -31.51
CA GLY A 208 6.13 -6.16 -31.53
C GLY A 208 5.29 -6.07 -30.26
N PHE A 209 5.59 -5.12 -29.37
CA PHE A 209 4.68 -4.77 -28.28
C PHE A 209 3.60 -3.78 -28.78
N HIS A 210 2.51 -3.64 -28.03
CA HIS A 210 1.47 -2.65 -28.28
C HIS A 210 1.32 -1.74 -27.07
N GLU A 211 1.18 -0.44 -27.32
CA GLU A 211 0.86 0.49 -26.24
C GLU A 211 -0.58 0.28 -25.76
N THR A 212 -0.77 0.21 -24.44
CA THR A 212 -2.08 0.26 -23.81
C THR A 212 -2.11 1.35 -22.75
N LYS A 213 -3.28 1.97 -22.54
CA LYS A 213 -3.53 2.86 -21.40
C LYS A 213 -4.15 2.13 -20.22
N ASP A 214 -4.54 0.87 -20.40
CA ASP A 214 -5.08 0.05 -19.33
C ASP A 214 -4.68 -1.42 -19.42
N TYR A 215 -3.56 -1.74 -18.80
CA TYR A 215 -3.07 -3.12 -18.65
C TYR A 215 -3.77 -3.91 -17.53
N ASN A 216 -4.82 -3.38 -16.89
CA ASN A 216 -5.61 -4.16 -15.92
C ASN A 216 -7.08 -4.35 -16.33
N ALA A 217 -7.46 -3.93 -17.55
CA ALA A 217 -8.84 -3.97 -18.04
C ALA A 217 -9.07 -4.83 -19.30
N GLU A 218 -8.05 -5.48 -19.80
CA GLU A 218 -8.15 -6.50 -20.86
C GLU A 218 -7.21 -7.66 -20.51
N GLU A 219 -7.38 -8.82 -21.15
CA GLU A 219 -6.39 -9.92 -21.18
C GLU A 219 -5.09 -9.39 -21.82
N SER A 220 -4.34 -8.60 -21.06
CA SER A 220 -3.11 -7.91 -21.48
C SER A 220 -1.91 -8.84 -21.35
N LEU A 221 -2.17 -10.10 -21.69
CA LEU A 221 -1.40 -11.30 -21.39
C LEU A 221 -0.05 -11.33 -22.08
N ASN A 222 0.12 -10.65 -23.21
CA ASN A 222 1.37 -10.68 -23.95
C ASN A 222 1.59 -9.40 -24.74
N GLY A 223 2.82 -8.89 -24.65
CA GLY A 223 3.31 -7.89 -25.57
C GLY A 223 2.68 -6.51 -25.39
N CYS A 224 2.25 -6.11 -24.19
CA CYS A 224 1.83 -4.73 -23.96
C CYS A 224 2.93 -3.89 -23.30
N VAL A 225 2.86 -2.58 -23.52
CA VAL A 225 3.69 -1.58 -22.83
C VAL A 225 2.78 -0.41 -22.43
N SER A 226 3.04 0.21 -21.29
CA SER A 226 2.18 1.27 -20.78
C SER A 226 2.94 2.20 -19.83
N ILE A 227 2.48 3.44 -19.73
CA ILE A 227 2.82 4.28 -18.58
C ILE A 227 2.19 3.67 -17.32
N SER A 228 2.97 3.60 -16.24
CA SER A 228 2.52 3.01 -14.99
C SER A 228 1.27 3.70 -14.44
N GLN A 229 0.27 2.90 -14.11
CA GLN A 229 -0.77 3.27 -13.17
C GLN A 229 -0.23 3.13 -11.75
N ILE A 230 -0.61 4.07 -10.88
CA ILE A 230 -0.06 4.21 -9.54
C ILE A 230 -1.15 4.47 -8.51
N SER A 231 -0.94 3.98 -7.29
CA SER A 231 -1.77 4.29 -6.13
C SER A 231 -1.33 5.63 -5.51
N THR A 232 -1.80 6.74 -6.08
CA THR A 232 -1.55 8.10 -5.58
C THR A 232 -2.81 8.96 -5.64
N LYS A 233 -2.84 10.01 -4.81
CA LYS A 233 -3.92 11.01 -4.76
C LYS A 233 -3.32 12.38 -4.54
N GLY A 234 -3.62 13.34 -5.43
CA GLY A 234 -3.07 14.69 -5.36
C GLY A 234 -1.53 14.71 -5.33
N GLY A 235 -0.88 13.82 -6.09
CA GLY A 235 0.59 13.70 -6.15
C GLY A 235 1.24 13.00 -4.95
N ARG A 236 0.48 12.61 -3.93
CA ARG A 236 0.99 11.89 -2.74
C ARG A 236 0.71 10.40 -2.85
N ARG A 237 1.56 9.57 -2.25
CA ARG A 237 1.31 8.13 -2.09
C ARG A 237 -0.06 7.90 -1.43
N TRP A 238 -0.83 6.97 -1.99
CA TRP A 238 -2.07 6.50 -1.39
C TRP A 238 -1.91 5.08 -0.85
N SER A 239 -1.46 4.97 0.40
CA SER A 239 -1.27 3.68 1.09
C SER A 239 -2.60 3.13 1.63
N THR A 240 -2.60 1.89 2.10
CA THR A 240 -3.79 1.33 2.79
C THR A 240 -4.05 2.01 4.13
N ALA A 241 -3.05 2.66 4.74
CA ALA A 241 -3.29 3.53 5.89
C ALA A 241 -4.15 4.73 5.49
N SER A 242 -3.90 5.33 4.32
CA SER A 242 -4.70 6.45 3.77
C SER A 242 -6.10 6.00 3.39
N GLY A 243 -6.20 4.92 2.63
CA GLY A 243 -7.48 4.45 2.09
C GLY A 243 -8.41 3.84 3.12
N TYR A 244 -7.88 3.11 4.12
CA TYR A 244 -8.69 2.29 5.03
C TYR A 244 -8.60 2.72 6.49
N LEU A 245 -7.39 2.97 7.00
CA LEU A 245 -7.22 3.17 8.45
C LEU A 245 -7.71 4.54 8.92
N LEU A 246 -7.52 5.62 8.13
CA LEU A 246 -8.05 6.95 8.45
C LEU A 246 -9.57 6.96 8.65
N THR A 247 -10.30 6.06 7.99
CA THR A 247 -11.74 5.87 8.18
C THR A 247 -12.04 4.99 9.39
N ALA A 248 -11.27 3.90 9.58
CA ALA A 248 -11.51 2.94 10.66
C ALA A 248 -11.33 3.57 12.05
N VAL A 249 -10.28 4.38 12.24
CA VAL A 249 -9.95 5.03 13.53
C VAL A 249 -11.01 6.00 14.05
N LYS A 250 -11.97 6.39 13.21
CA LYS A 250 -13.08 7.28 13.60
C LYS A 250 -14.24 6.52 14.26
N ARG A 251 -14.23 5.18 14.23
CA ARG A 251 -15.32 4.35 14.76
C ARG A 251 -15.08 4.01 16.22
N GLU A 252 -16.14 4.05 17.04
CA GLU A 252 -16.06 3.82 18.49
C GLU A 252 -15.75 2.35 18.85
N ASN A 253 -16.05 1.41 17.95
CA ASN A 253 -15.83 -0.02 18.12
C ASN A 253 -14.46 -0.51 17.57
N PHE A 254 -13.57 0.41 17.19
CA PHE A 254 -12.27 0.08 16.63
C PHE A 254 -11.13 0.68 17.48
N ASP A 255 -10.24 -0.19 17.93
CA ASP A 255 -9.02 0.18 18.64
C ASP A 255 -7.79 -0.10 17.77
N LEU A 256 -6.81 0.80 17.80
CA LEU A 256 -5.52 0.66 17.11
C LEU A 256 -4.40 0.80 18.14
N LEU A 257 -3.51 -0.18 18.22
CA LEU A 257 -2.32 -0.19 19.06
C LEU A 257 -1.07 -0.22 18.18
N ILE A 258 -0.24 0.82 18.25
CA ILE A 258 1.03 0.92 17.52
C ILE A 258 2.23 0.69 18.44
N HIS A 259 3.42 0.53 17.86
CA HIS A 259 4.64 0.15 18.57
C HIS A 259 4.54 -1.16 19.37
N ALA A 260 3.59 -2.01 18.99
CA ALA A 260 3.29 -3.27 19.66
C ALA A 260 3.67 -4.45 18.76
N HIS A 261 4.84 -5.04 19.02
CA HIS A 261 5.29 -6.18 18.24
C HIS A 261 4.68 -7.47 18.79
N THR A 262 3.72 -8.03 18.07
CA THR A 262 3.12 -9.32 18.45
C THR A 262 4.17 -10.43 18.39
N CYS A 263 4.38 -11.15 19.49
CA CYS A 263 5.40 -12.18 19.61
C CYS A 263 4.81 -13.59 19.52
N ARG A 264 3.60 -13.79 20.03
CA ARG A 264 2.92 -15.10 19.99
C ARG A 264 1.40 -14.98 20.02
N VAL A 265 0.77 -15.98 19.42
CA VAL A 265 -0.65 -16.29 19.58
C VAL A 265 -0.74 -17.44 20.59
N VAL A 266 -1.58 -17.28 21.60
CA VAL A 266 -1.76 -18.24 22.69
C VAL A 266 -3.14 -18.86 22.56
N PHE A 267 -3.21 -20.18 22.73
CA PHE A 267 -4.46 -20.93 22.75
C PHE A 267 -4.60 -21.57 24.12
N ASP A 268 -5.75 -21.40 24.76
CA ASP A 268 -6.07 -22.14 25.98
C ASP A 268 -6.56 -23.56 25.66
N GLU A 269 -6.87 -24.34 26.71
CA GLU A 269 -7.37 -25.71 26.57
C GLU A 269 -8.71 -25.79 25.82
N GLN A 270 -9.49 -24.71 25.83
CA GLN A 270 -10.76 -24.56 25.13
C GLN A 270 -10.57 -23.99 23.71
N LYS A 271 -9.32 -23.80 23.25
CA LYS A 271 -8.94 -23.18 21.99
C LYS A 271 -9.41 -21.73 21.85
N GLN A 272 -9.70 -21.04 22.96
CA GLN A 272 -9.82 -19.58 22.94
C GLN A 272 -8.46 -18.98 22.63
N VAL A 273 -8.48 -17.94 21.80
CA VAL A 273 -7.28 -17.30 21.29
C VAL A 273 -7.01 -16.02 22.07
N SER A 274 -5.81 -15.90 22.60
CA SER A 274 -5.24 -14.64 23.11
C SER A 274 -3.90 -14.35 22.43
N GLY A 275 -3.31 -13.20 22.71
CA GLY A 275 -2.06 -12.78 22.08
C GLY A 275 -1.15 -12.09 23.07
N GLU A 276 0.15 -12.19 22.81
CA GLU A 276 1.15 -11.43 23.55
C GLU A 276 1.97 -10.57 22.61
N CYS A 277 2.16 -9.32 23.00
CA CYS A 277 2.96 -8.35 22.28
C CYS A 277 3.98 -7.70 23.20
N GLN A 278 5.09 -7.29 22.59
CA GLN A 278 6.11 -6.48 23.23
C GLN A 278 5.91 -5.02 22.79
N MET A 279 5.58 -4.15 23.74
CA MET A 279 5.59 -2.71 23.53
C MET A 279 7.03 -2.23 23.33
N ARG A 280 7.25 -1.43 22.29
CA ARG A 280 8.52 -0.74 22.04
C ARG A 280 8.34 0.72 22.38
N ASN A 281 9.25 1.25 23.19
CA ASN A 281 9.37 2.69 23.44
C ASN A 281 10.01 3.39 22.25
#